data_AF-A0A1V6AF17-F1
#
_entry.id   AF-A0A1V6AF17-F1
#
_cell.length_a   1.000
_cell.length_b   1.000
_cell.length_c   1.000
_cell.angle_alpha   90.00
_cell.angle_beta   90.00
_cell.angle_gamma   90.00
#
_symmetry.space_group_name_H-M   'P 1'
#
loop_
_entity.id
_entity.type
_entity.pdbx_description
1 polymer ?
#
loop_
_entity_poly.entity_id
_entity_poly.type
_entity_poly.pdbx_seq_one_letter_code
_entity_poly.pdbx_strand_id
1 'polypeptide(L)' 'MPGVRSRRPLRQAQVSVEEVDGEPGWYRVGLKVRPHFKYMGAYFTLSLVGKLDKE' A
#
# COMPACT_ATOMS: atom_id res chain seq x y z
N MET A 1 5.53 -9.81 16.95
CA MET A 1 6.79 -9.04 17.04
C MET A 1 6.79 -7.88 16.06
N PRO A 2 6.94 -6.63 16.54
CA PRO A 2 6.91 -5.40 15.71
C PRO A 2 7.92 -5.37 14.55
N GLY A 3 9.05 -6.10 14.65
CA GLY A 3 10.11 -6.08 13.64
C GLY A 3 9.91 -6.96 12.40
N VAL A 4 8.99 -7.95 12.45
CA VAL A 4 8.84 -8.92 11.34
C VAL A 4 8.17 -8.29 10.12
N ARG A 5 7.17 -7.40 10.31
CA ARG A 5 6.48 -6.73 9.19
C ARG A 5 7.33 -5.66 8.50
N SER A 6 8.24 -5.01 9.23
CA SER A 6 9.20 -4.08 8.61
C SER A 6 10.24 -4.83 7.76
N ARG A 7 10.64 -6.03 8.19
CA ARG A 7 11.61 -6.87 7.47
C ARG A 7 10.97 -7.74 6.38
N ARG A 8 9.67 -8.01 6.47
CA ARG A 8 8.86 -8.79 5.51
C ARG A 8 7.57 -8.01 5.22
N PRO A 9 7.62 -7.05 4.28
CA PRO A 9 6.51 -6.10 4.06
C PRO A 9 5.31 -6.72 3.35
N LEU A 10 5.51 -7.83 2.64
CA LEU A 10 4.47 -8.52 1.88
C LEU A 10 3.93 -9.72 2.65
N ARG A 11 2.61 -9.79 2.76
CA ARG A 11 1.89 -10.96 3.26
C ARG A 11 1.81 -12.07 2.20
N GLN A 12 1.74 -11.68 0.93
CA GLN A 12 1.67 -12.59 -0.20
C GLN A 12 2.23 -11.91 -1.45
N ALA A 13 2.85 -12.67 -2.33
CA ALA A 13 3.29 -12.23 -3.63
C ALA A 13 3.11 -13.37 -4.63
N GLN A 14 2.78 -13.04 -5.87
CA GLN A 14 2.75 -13.94 -7.01
C GLN A 14 3.38 -13.21 -8.21
N VAL A 15 4.25 -13.92 -8.91
CA VAL A 15 4.90 -13.43 -10.13
C VAL A 15 4.51 -14.37 -11.26
N SER A 16 4.06 -13.82 -12.38
CA SER A 16 3.92 -14.51 -13.65
C SER A 16 4.91 -13.92 -14.63
N VAL A 17 5.54 -14.78 -15.42
CA VAL A 17 6.45 -14.39 -16.49
C VAL A 17 5.96 -15.08 -17.74
N GLU A 18 5.76 -14.29 -18.79
CA GLU A 18 5.24 -14.73 -20.08
C GLU A 18 6.19 -14.25 -21.17
N GLU A 19 6.42 -15.08 -22.18
CA GLU A 19 7.18 -14.67 -23.37
C GLU A 19 6.36 -13.72 -24.23
N VAL A 20 7.04 -12.78 -24.87
CA VAL A 20 6.41 -11.90 -25.85
C VAL A 20 6.62 -12.51 -27.23
N ASP A 21 5.51 -12.96 -27.84
CA ASP A 21 5.55 -13.56 -29.17
C ASP A 21 6.12 -12.58 -30.21
N GLY A 22 7.03 -13.08 -31.05
CA GLY A 22 7.75 -12.27 -32.04
C GLY A 22 8.97 -11.50 -31.52
N GLU A 23 9.24 -11.49 -30.20
CA GLU A 23 10.38 -10.79 -29.61
C GLU A 23 11.24 -11.73 -28.72
N PRO A 24 12.14 -12.54 -29.31
CA PRO A 24 12.99 -13.47 -28.56
C PRO A 24 13.85 -12.75 -27.52
N GLY A 25 13.83 -13.26 -26.28
CA GLY A 25 14.54 -12.66 -25.16
C GLY A 25 13.74 -11.57 -24.42
N TRP A 26 12.55 -11.21 -24.91
CA TRP A 26 11.63 -10.33 -24.20
C TRP A 26 10.56 -11.11 -23.42
N TYR A 27 10.34 -10.67 -22.19
CA TYR A 27 9.40 -11.28 -21.27
C TYR A 27 8.51 -10.21 -20.62
N ARG A 28 7.21 -10.49 -20.56
CA ARG A 28 6.25 -9.70 -19.81
C ARG A 28 6.14 -10.25 -18.39
N VAL A 29 6.28 -9.36 -17.41
CA VAL A 29 6.21 -9.71 -15.99
C VAL A 29 4.93 -9.16 -15.37
N GLY A 30 4.11 -10.05 -14.82
CA GLY A 30 2.96 -9.71 -13.99
C GLY A 30 3.30 -9.89 -12.51
N LEU A 31 3.08 -8.85 -11.70
CA LEU A 31 3.37 -8.88 -10.26
C LEU A 31 2.10 -8.59 -9.45
N LYS A 32 1.63 -9.57 -8.68
CA LYS A 32 0.50 -9.44 -7.76
C LYS A 32 1.03 -9.51 -6.34
N VAL A 33 0.93 -8.42 -5.58
CA VAL A 33 1.43 -8.35 -4.21
C VAL A 33 0.35 -7.92 -3.24
N ARG A 34 0.38 -8.50 -2.03
CA ARG A 34 -0.47 -8.13 -0.91
C ARG A 34 0.41 -7.66 0.25
N PRO A 35 0.42 -6.36 0.58
CA PRO A 35 1.18 -5.87 1.72
C PRO A 35 0.55 -6.28 3.04
N HIS A 36 1.33 -6.18 4.12
CA HIS A 36 0.74 -6.09 5.46
C HIS A 36 0.14 -4.69 5.65
N PHE A 37 -1.19 -4.58 5.67
CA PHE A 37 -1.85 -3.33 6.03
C PHE A 37 -1.38 -2.89 7.42
N LYS A 38 -0.84 -1.67 7.50
CA LYS A 38 -0.37 -1.06 8.73
C LYS A 38 -1.17 0.24 8.93
N TYR A 39 -2.11 0.19 9.87
CA TYR A 39 -3.03 1.26 10.29
C TYR A 39 -3.96 1.82 9.22
N MET A 40 -5.26 1.51 9.31
CA MET A 40 -6.30 2.41 8.82
C MET A 40 -6.32 3.59 9.80
N GLY A 41 -5.71 4.72 9.40
CA GLY A 41 -5.42 5.87 10.27
C GLY A 41 -6.59 6.30 11.14
N ALA A 42 -6.29 6.73 12.37
CA ALA A 42 -7.29 7.30 13.25
C ALA A 42 -7.94 8.53 12.59
N TYR A 43 -9.27 8.58 12.58
CA TYR A 43 -10.00 9.78 12.21
C TYR A 43 -9.82 10.82 13.32
N PHE A 44 -9.17 11.94 13.03
CA PHE A 44 -9.20 13.12 13.91
C PHE A 44 -9.85 14.27 13.15
N THR A 45 -10.96 14.75 13.70
CA THR A 45 -11.65 15.94 13.22
C THR A 45 -11.22 17.11 14.08
N LEU A 46 -10.43 18.03 13.53
CA LEU A 46 -10.15 19.32 14.18
C LEU A 46 -11.28 20.30 13.80
N SER A 47 -12.04 20.78 14.78
CA SER A 47 -13.04 21.83 14.59
C SER A 47 -12.67 23.04 15.46
N LEU A 48 -12.49 24.19 14.81
CA LEU A 48 -12.37 25.48 15.48
C LEU A 48 -13.79 26.02 15.73
N VAL A 49 -14.24 26.01 16.99
CA VAL A 49 -15.47 26.72 17.37
C VAL A 49 -15.07 28.10 17.87
N GLY A 50 -15.04 29.08 16.96
CA GLY A 50 -14.95 30.49 17.31
C GLY A 50 -16.33 30.99 17.75
N LYS A 51 -16.52 31.20 19.05
CA LYS A 51 -17.70 31.92 19.56
C LYS A 51 -17.41 33.41 19.46
N LEU A 52 -18.12 34.11 18.57
CA LEU A 52 -18.10 35.57 18.53
C LEU A 52 -19.08 36.05 19.60
N ASP A 53 -18.57 36.47 20.76
CA ASP A 53 -19.36 37.26 21.69
C ASP A 53 -19.42 38.69 21.11
N LYS A 54 -20.64 39.19 20.88
CA LYS A 54 -20.90 40.58 20.47
C LYS A 54 -21.18 41.41 21.71
N GLU A 55 -20.33 42.39 21.97
CA GLU A 55 -20.73 43.69 22.52
C GLU A 55 -20.14 44.79 21.64
#